data_AF-A0A5R9PD22-F1
#
_entry.id   AF-A0A5R9PD22-F1
#
_cell.length_a   1.000
_cell.length_b   1.000
_cell.length_c   1.000
_cell.angle_alpha   90.00
_cell.angle_beta   90.00
_cell.angle_gamma   90.00
#
_symmetry.space_group_name_H-M   'P 1'
#
loop_
_entity.id
_entity.type
_entity.pdbx_description
1 polymer ?
#
loop_
_entity_poly.entity_id
_entity_poly.type
_entity_poly.pdbx_seq_one_letter_code
_entity_poly.pdbx_strand_id
1 'polypeptide(L)'
;MSGGQGFAHSLGRARASTWLLAAACAWALLLWLAAALGMGTRIAAVAAQAPGALPAPPAVVGERIGPLGQYAEAASRPLFTQDRRPRAFLAVAQGEGEGSGAALDFVLTGVLISPQVRLAILQPSGGGDSQRVREGAAPEGAADWRLLEVQPRRALFEGPGGQLALELRAFGVAGSAEPRADAGTSRPMVLPPPQPDAPQVQAAREATPDDARRIDDIRRRIEARRAQLRQQNQDAGDGGGRLRPLSGPAR
;
A
#
# COMPACT_ATOMS: atom_id res chain seq x y z
N MET A 1 -55.70 -58.34 -2.30
CA MET A 1 -55.30 -56.95 -1.98
C MET A 1 -54.79 -56.96 -0.54
N SER A 2 -53.47 -56.96 -0.40
CA SER A 2 -52.74 -57.20 0.85
C SER A 2 -52.25 -55.86 1.39
N GLY A 3 -52.64 -55.50 2.61
CA GLY A 3 -52.21 -54.27 3.26
C GLY A 3 -52.49 -54.37 4.75
N GLY A 4 -51.48 -54.72 5.56
CA GLY A 4 -51.69 -54.88 7.00
C GLY A 4 -50.48 -55.26 7.85
N GLN A 5 -49.23 -55.08 7.41
CA GLN A 5 -48.06 -55.46 8.22
C GLN A 5 -47.05 -54.34 8.51
N GLY A 6 -47.40 -53.06 8.29
CA GLY A 6 -46.46 -51.93 8.45
C GLY A 6 -46.41 -51.28 9.85
N PHE A 7 -47.45 -51.39 10.66
CA PHE A 7 -47.57 -50.55 11.88
C PHE A 7 -46.84 -51.10 13.12
N ALA A 8 -46.70 -52.43 13.25
CA ALA A 8 -46.10 -53.05 14.43
C ALA A 8 -44.60 -52.73 14.59
N HIS A 9 -43.86 -52.57 13.49
CA HIS A 9 -42.43 -52.21 13.52
C HIS A 9 -42.15 -50.74 13.87
N SER A 10 -43.15 -49.86 13.79
CA SER A 10 -43.00 -48.43 14.12
C SER A 10 -43.04 -48.18 15.62
N LEU A 11 -43.81 -48.97 16.38
CA LEU A 11 -43.98 -48.83 17.83
C LEU A 11 -42.73 -49.24 18.62
N GLY A 12 -42.04 -50.31 18.19
CA GLY A 12 -40.76 -50.72 18.77
C GLY A 12 -39.64 -49.71 18.47
N ARG A 13 -39.61 -49.17 17.25
CA ARG A 13 -38.68 -48.09 16.86
C ARG A 13 -38.99 -46.78 17.55
N ALA A 14 -40.26 -46.43 17.77
CA ALA A 14 -40.66 -45.26 18.53
C ALA A 14 -40.17 -45.33 19.97
N ARG A 15 -40.28 -46.49 20.63
CA ARG A 15 -39.72 -46.70 21.98
C ARG A 15 -38.19 -46.61 21.97
N ALA A 16 -37.52 -47.26 21.02
CA ALA A 16 -36.05 -47.19 20.89
C ALA A 16 -35.56 -45.76 20.59
N SER A 17 -36.23 -45.03 19.68
CA SER A 17 -35.92 -43.65 19.36
C SER A 17 -36.21 -42.71 20.51
N THR A 18 -37.26 -42.94 21.32
CA THR A 18 -37.50 -42.15 22.53
C THR A 18 -36.44 -42.38 23.60
N TRP A 19 -35.92 -43.61 23.73
CA TRP A 19 -34.80 -43.90 24.62
C TRP A 19 -33.50 -43.28 24.13
N LEU A 20 -33.24 -43.31 22.81
CA LEU A 20 -32.10 -42.62 22.20
C LEU A 20 -32.19 -41.09 22.37
N LEU A 21 -33.37 -40.49 22.16
CA LEU A 21 -33.62 -39.07 22.39
C LEU A 21 -33.48 -38.72 23.87
N ALA A 22 -34.00 -39.54 24.79
CA ALA A 22 -33.85 -39.33 26.22
C ALA A 22 -32.38 -39.41 26.66
N ALA A 23 -31.62 -40.38 26.15
CA ALA A 23 -30.18 -40.48 26.38
C ALA A 23 -29.43 -39.27 25.83
N ALA A 24 -29.75 -38.83 24.62
CA ALA A 24 -29.16 -37.64 24.01
C ALA A 24 -29.49 -36.36 24.80
N CYS A 25 -30.73 -36.19 25.24
CA CYS A 25 -31.15 -35.08 26.10
C CYS A 25 -30.42 -35.10 27.45
N ALA A 26 -30.30 -36.27 28.09
CA ALA A 26 -29.53 -36.42 29.32
C ALA A 26 -28.05 -36.04 29.12
N TRP A 27 -27.46 -36.48 28.01
CA TRP A 27 -26.08 -36.13 27.65
C TRP A 27 -25.91 -34.64 27.39
N ALA A 28 -26.83 -34.02 26.66
CA ALA A 28 -26.82 -32.59 26.41
C ALA A 28 -26.95 -31.78 27.72
N LEU A 29 -27.77 -32.24 28.66
CA LEU A 29 -27.96 -31.60 29.96
C LEU A 29 -26.70 -31.73 30.84
N LEU A 30 -26.01 -32.88 30.79
CA LEU A 30 -24.71 -33.07 31.44
C LEU A 30 -23.63 -32.15 30.85
N LEU A 31 -23.56 -32.02 29.53
CA LEU A 31 -22.61 -31.10 28.87
C LEU A 31 -22.92 -29.64 29.21
N TRP A 32 -24.21 -29.27 29.23
CA TRP A 32 -24.63 -27.94 29.64
C TRP A 32 -24.25 -27.65 31.09
N LEU A 33 -24.47 -28.61 31.99
CA LEU A 33 -24.07 -28.50 33.40
C LEU A 33 -22.54 -28.39 33.54
N ALA A 34 -21.77 -29.19 32.80
CA ALA A 34 -20.31 -29.11 32.78
C ALA A 34 -19.82 -27.73 32.29
N ALA A 35 -20.44 -27.19 31.24
CA ALA A 35 -20.16 -25.83 30.75
C ALA A 35 -20.52 -24.77 31.81
N ALA A 36 -21.66 -24.89 32.48
CA ALA A 36 -22.08 -24.00 33.56
C ALA A 36 -21.16 -24.07 34.79
N LEU A 37 -20.60 -25.24 35.10
CA LEU A 37 -19.57 -25.43 36.12
C LEU A 37 -18.17 -24.95 35.70
N GLY A 38 -18.04 -24.42 34.49
CA GLY A 38 -16.83 -23.75 34.03
C GLY A 38 -15.88 -24.62 33.22
N MET A 39 -16.34 -25.75 32.66
CA MET A 39 -15.62 -26.47 31.62
C MET A 39 -15.33 -25.51 30.46
N GLY A 40 -14.05 -25.15 30.27
CA GLY A 40 -13.60 -24.17 29.25
C GLY A 40 -13.34 -22.75 29.76
N THR A 41 -13.62 -22.43 31.03
CA THR A 41 -13.39 -21.07 31.59
C THR A 41 -11.98 -20.85 32.15
N ARG A 42 -11.18 -21.92 32.25
CA ARG A 42 -9.79 -21.86 32.71
C ARG A 42 -8.87 -21.70 31.52
N ILE A 43 -8.74 -20.46 31.02
CA ILE A 43 -7.63 -20.09 30.15
C ILE A 43 -6.46 -19.82 31.08
N ALA A 44 -5.44 -20.70 31.06
CA ALA A 44 -4.22 -20.46 31.81
C ALA A 44 -3.62 -19.12 31.38
N ALA A 45 -3.42 -18.21 32.33
CA ALA A 45 -2.71 -16.97 32.06
C ALA A 45 -1.29 -17.35 31.62
N VAL A 46 -0.99 -17.10 30.35
CA VAL A 46 0.38 -17.20 29.84
C VAL A 46 1.19 -16.14 30.58
N ALA A 47 2.20 -16.58 31.34
CA ALA A 47 3.13 -15.67 31.96
C ALA A 47 3.76 -14.78 30.89
N ALA A 48 3.76 -13.46 31.12
CA ALA A 48 4.38 -12.52 30.20
C ALA A 48 5.86 -12.86 30.06
N GLN A 49 6.24 -13.40 28.91
CA GLN A 49 7.66 -13.55 28.55
C GLN A 49 8.21 -12.15 28.29
N ALA A 50 9.39 -11.88 28.86
CA ALA A 50 10.12 -10.66 28.52
C ALA A 50 10.28 -10.63 27.00
N PRO A 51 9.87 -9.55 26.32
CA PRO A 51 10.07 -9.45 24.88
C PRO A 51 11.55 -9.61 24.59
N GLY A 52 11.89 -10.52 23.65
CA GLY A 52 13.25 -10.65 23.17
C GLY A 52 13.78 -9.32 22.65
N ALA A 53 15.10 -9.17 22.59
CA ALA A 53 15.73 -7.96 22.06
C ALA A 53 15.17 -7.66 20.66
N LEU A 54 14.51 -6.50 20.53
CA LEU A 54 14.01 -6.04 19.24
C LEU A 54 15.20 -5.76 18.32
N PRO A 55 15.11 -6.10 17.02
CA PRO A 55 16.13 -5.71 16.07
C PRO A 55 16.28 -4.18 16.08
N ALA A 56 17.52 -3.71 16.20
CA ALA A 56 17.81 -2.29 16.19
C ALA A 56 17.42 -1.69 14.83
N PRO A 57 16.75 -0.52 14.81
CA PRO A 57 16.46 0.15 13.55
C PRO A 57 17.77 0.46 12.82
N PRO A 58 17.78 0.41 11.47
CA PRO A 58 18.95 0.83 10.71
C PRO A 58 19.29 2.28 11.04
N ALA A 59 20.58 2.61 11.01
CA ALA A 59 21.04 3.97 11.24
C ALA A 59 20.31 4.95 10.32
N VAL A 60 19.91 6.10 10.86
CA VAL A 60 19.24 7.16 10.10
C VAL A 60 20.20 7.60 8.99
N VAL A 61 19.92 7.16 7.77
CA VAL A 61 20.62 7.64 6.59
C VAL A 61 20.19 9.09 6.40
N GLY A 62 21.16 9.98 6.21
CA GLY A 62 20.90 11.41 6.05
C GLY A 62 19.85 11.71 4.98
N GLU A 63 19.28 12.91 5.07
CA GLU A 63 18.21 13.42 4.21
C GLU A 63 18.49 13.10 2.74
N ARG A 64 17.62 12.27 2.13
CA ARG A 64 17.74 11.86 0.72
C ARG A 64 17.07 12.85 -0.23
N ILE A 65 16.36 13.84 0.32
CA ILE A 65 15.70 14.88 -0.46
C ILE A 65 16.78 15.83 -0.98
N GLY A 66 16.97 15.81 -2.30
CA GLY A 66 17.90 16.71 -2.98
C GLY A 66 17.36 18.14 -3.08
N PRO A 67 18.06 19.04 -3.79
CA PRO A 67 17.67 20.45 -3.90
C PRO A 67 16.23 20.64 -4.37
N LEU A 68 15.47 21.56 -3.78
CA LEU A 68 14.04 21.78 -4.09
C LEU A 68 13.75 22.02 -5.59
N GLY A 69 14.72 22.58 -6.32
CA GLY A 69 14.61 22.79 -7.77
C GLY A 69 14.43 21.50 -8.57
N GLN A 70 14.90 20.34 -8.08
CA GLN A 70 14.73 19.05 -8.77
C GLN A 70 13.27 18.56 -8.78
N TYR A 71 12.41 19.18 -7.97
CA TYR A 71 10.99 18.86 -7.88
C TYR A 71 10.10 19.92 -8.56
N ALA A 72 10.69 20.89 -9.28
CA ALA A 72 9.94 21.95 -9.94
C ALA A 72 8.95 21.40 -10.99
N GLU A 73 9.28 20.30 -11.65
CA GLU A 73 8.41 19.67 -12.63
C GLU A 73 7.10 19.17 -12.01
N ALA A 74 7.15 18.57 -10.81
CA ALA A 74 5.95 18.13 -10.08
C ALA A 74 5.05 19.31 -9.67
N ALA A 75 5.62 20.49 -9.43
CA ALA A 75 4.86 21.72 -9.20
C ALA A 75 4.21 22.24 -10.49
N SER A 76 4.90 22.13 -11.63
CA SER A 76 4.37 22.55 -12.94
C SER A 76 3.33 21.59 -13.52
N ARG A 77 3.41 20.30 -13.16
CA ARG A 77 2.53 19.24 -13.64
C ARG A 77 1.96 18.46 -12.44
N PRO A 78 0.82 18.89 -11.88
CA PRO A 78 0.24 18.24 -10.71
C PRO A 78 -0.15 16.78 -11.04
N LEU A 79 0.49 15.84 -10.34
CA LEU A 79 0.23 14.39 -10.48
C LEU A 79 -1.12 13.98 -9.90
N PHE A 80 -1.70 14.83 -9.05
CA PHE A 80 -2.98 14.59 -8.41
C PHE A 80 -4.01 15.63 -8.84
N THR A 81 -5.22 15.17 -9.11
CA THR A 81 -6.37 16.06 -9.28
C THR A 81 -6.71 16.71 -7.93
N GLN A 82 -6.95 18.02 -7.91
CA GLN A 82 -7.34 18.75 -6.70
C GLN A 82 -8.57 18.13 -6.02
N ASP A 83 -9.48 17.59 -6.83
CA ASP A 83 -10.75 17.01 -6.38
C ASP A 83 -10.58 15.63 -5.71
N ARG A 84 -9.35 15.07 -5.66
CA ARG A 84 -9.02 13.71 -5.14
C ARG A 84 -9.95 12.61 -5.67
N ARG A 85 -10.53 12.79 -6.85
CA ARG A 85 -11.40 11.80 -7.50
C ARG A 85 -10.61 11.01 -8.53
N PRO A 86 -10.74 9.68 -8.55
CA PRO A 86 -10.11 8.86 -9.58
C PRO A 86 -10.69 9.24 -10.95
N ARG A 87 -9.84 9.71 -11.87
CA ARG A 87 -10.19 9.87 -13.28
C ARG A 87 -9.70 8.65 -14.05
N ALA A 88 -10.51 8.13 -14.95
CA ALA A 88 -10.06 7.15 -15.91
C ALA A 88 -8.99 7.82 -16.79
N PHE A 89 -7.73 7.39 -16.67
CA PHE A 89 -6.67 7.80 -17.57
C PHE A 89 -6.48 6.71 -18.62
N LEU A 90 -6.52 7.09 -19.89
CA LEU A 90 -6.05 6.25 -20.99
C LEU A 90 -4.53 6.37 -21.01
N ALA A 91 -3.84 5.31 -20.59
CA ALA A 91 -2.42 5.20 -20.86
C ALA A 91 -2.25 5.04 -22.38
N VAL A 92 -1.90 6.13 -23.07
CA VAL A 92 -1.40 6.04 -24.45
C VAL A 92 -0.02 5.40 -24.34
N ALA A 93 0.02 4.09 -24.58
CA ALA A 93 1.26 3.34 -24.67
C ALA A 93 1.99 3.80 -25.94
N GLN A 94 2.84 4.81 -25.82
CA GLN A 94 3.97 4.94 -26.73
C GLN A 94 5.00 3.90 -26.31
N GLY A 95 4.97 2.78 -27.00
CA GLY A 95 5.85 1.64 -26.80
C GLY A 95 5.62 0.67 -27.95
N GLU A 96 6.18 1.02 -29.11
CA GLU A 96 6.40 0.09 -30.22
C GLU A 96 7.19 -1.11 -29.69
N GLY A 97 6.53 -2.25 -29.65
CA GLY A 97 7.10 -3.56 -29.41
C GLY A 97 6.63 -4.47 -30.53
N GLU A 98 7.46 -4.54 -31.57
CA GLU A 98 7.26 -5.31 -32.79
C GLU A 98 7.08 -6.80 -32.48
N GLY A 99 6.02 -7.39 -33.04
CA GLY A 99 5.68 -8.81 -32.89
C GLY A 99 4.29 -9.13 -33.41
N SER A 100 3.94 -8.63 -34.60
CA SER A 100 2.67 -8.94 -35.25
C SER A 100 2.75 -10.31 -35.93
N GLY A 101 2.20 -11.32 -35.27
CA GLY A 101 1.83 -12.59 -35.86
C GLY A 101 0.49 -13.00 -35.26
N ALA A 102 -0.60 -12.83 -36.02
CA ALA A 102 -2.00 -13.04 -35.63
C ALA A 102 -2.34 -12.55 -34.20
N ALA A 103 -2.89 -11.35 -34.08
CA ALA A 103 -3.14 -10.74 -32.78
C ALA A 103 -4.18 -11.56 -31.98
N LEU A 104 -3.71 -12.30 -30.96
CA LEU A 104 -4.55 -12.74 -29.86
C LEU A 104 -4.95 -11.47 -29.09
N ASP A 105 -6.19 -11.04 -29.22
CA ASP A 105 -6.76 -9.87 -28.55
C ASP A 105 -7.05 -10.13 -27.05
N PHE A 106 -6.11 -10.78 -26.36
CA PHE A 106 -6.19 -11.12 -24.95
C PHE A 106 -4.97 -10.62 -24.20
N VAL A 107 -5.18 -10.25 -22.95
CA VAL A 107 -4.14 -9.82 -22.01
C VAL A 107 -4.02 -10.86 -20.92
N LEU A 108 -2.79 -11.28 -20.61
CA LEU A 108 -2.50 -12.18 -19.49
C LEU A 108 -2.53 -11.39 -18.17
N THR A 109 -3.55 -11.66 -17.33
CA THR A 109 -3.75 -10.98 -16.04
C THR A 109 -3.32 -11.82 -14.85
N GLY A 110 -3.22 -13.13 -15.02
CA GLY A 110 -2.82 -14.04 -13.96
C GLY A 110 -2.32 -15.38 -14.48
N VAL A 111 -1.50 -16.03 -13.68
CA VAL A 111 -0.99 -17.38 -13.91
C VAL A 111 -1.13 -18.16 -12.60
N LEU A 112 -1.65 -19.38 -12.67
CA LEU A 112 -1.67 -20.31 -11.55
C LEU A 112 -0.86 -21.55 -11.92
N ILE A 113 0.24 -21.77 -11.23
CA ILE A 113 1.09 -22.95 -11.35
C ILE A 113 0.97 -23.73 -10.05
N SER A 114 0.39 -24.92 -10.12
CA SER A 114 0.31 -25.86 -9.00
C SER A 114 0.77 -27.25 -9.47
N PRO A 115 1.11 -28.18 -8.56
CA PRO A 115 1.52 -29.52 -8.95
C PRO A 115 0.44 -30.29 -9.73
N GLN A 116 -0.83 -29.94 -9.54
CA GLN A 116 -1.97 -30.65 -10.12
C GLN A 116 -2.53 -29.95 -11.37
N VAL A 117 -2.43 -28.62 -11.44
CA VAL A 117 -3.01 -27.83 -12.54
C VAL A 117 -2.15 -26.60 -12.87
N ARG A 118 -2.02 -26.32 -14.18
CA ARG A 118 -1.43 -25.10 -14.75
C ARG A 118 -2.50 -24.37 -15.56
N LEU A 119 -2.75 -23.10 -15.23
CA LEU A 119 -3.76 -22.29 -15.91
C LEU A 119 -3.28 -20.85 -16.13
N ALA A 120 -3.72 -20.26 -17.24
CA ALA A 120 -3.58 -18.85 -17.55
C ALA A 120 -4.95 -18.15 -17.41
N ILE A 121 -4.95 -16.97 -16.80
CA ILE A 121 -6.13 -16.10 -16.70
C ILE A 121 -5.98 -15.02 -17.75
N LEU A 122 -6.89 -15.05 -18.73
CA LEU A 122 -6.92 -14.15 -19.87
C LEU A 122 -8.08 -13.19 -19.75
N GLN A 123 -7.86 -11.94 -20.11
CA GLN A 123 -8.90 -10.94 -20.23
C GLN A 123 -8.93 -10.39 -21.66
N PRO A 124 -10.10 -10.31 -22.32
CA PRO A 124 -10.22 -9.68 -23.64
C PRO A 124 -9.72 -8.22 -23.62
N SER A 125 -9.00 -7.80 -24.66
CA SER A 125 -8.44 -6.45 -24.79
C SER A 125 -9.52 -5.36 -24.83
N GLY A 126 -10.71 -5.68 -25.35
CA GLY A 126 -11.90 -4.82 -25.37
C GLY A 126 -12.64 -4.69 -24.02
N GLY A 127 -12.14 -5.35 -22.96
CA GLY A 127 -12.82 -5.45 -21.68
C GLY A 127 -13.89 -6.54 -21.67
N GLY A 128 -14.12 -7.12 -20.50
CA GLY A 128 -15.03 -8.26 -20.32
C GLY A 128 -14.60 -9.20 -19.20
N ASP A 129 -15.30 -10.32 -19.10
CA ASP A 129 -15.05 -11.35 -18.09
C ASP A 129 -13.70 -12.05 -18.30
N SER A 130 -13.05 -12.37 -17.19
CA SER A 130 -11.78 -13.10 -17.20
C SER A 130 -12.02 -14.59 -17.45
N GLN A 131 -11.35 -15.12 -18.47
CA GLN A 131 -11.42 -16.53 -18.84
C GLN A 131 -10.22 -17.30 -18.27
N ARG A 132 -10.48 -18.52 -17.82
CA ARG A 132 -9.46 -19.40 -17.24
C ARG A 132 -9.15 -20.52 -18.22
N VAL A 133 -7.98 -20.47 -18.85
CA VAL A 133 -7.54 -21.45 -19.85
C VAL A 133 -6.52 -22.38 -19.22
N ARG A 134 -6.77 -23.69 -19.31
CA ARG A 134 -5.83 -24.73 -18.86
C ARG A 134 -4.79 -24.98 -19.94
N GLU A 135 -3.60 -25.41 -19.52
CA GLU A 135 -2.59 -25.89 -20.44
C GLU A 135 -3.17 -27.00 -21.34
N GLY A 136 -2.99 -26.88 -22.66
CA GLY A 136 -3.59 -27.73 -23.68
C GLY A 136 -5.02 -27.35 -24.12
N ALA A 137 -5.64 -26.33 -23.53
CA ALA A 137 -6.97 -25.84 -23.92
C ALA A 137 -6.93 -24.54 -24.71
N ALA A 138 -8.03 -24.23 -25.40
CA ALA A 138 -8.22 -22.99 -26.14
C ALA A 138 -9.11 -22.00 -25.35
N PRO A 139 -8.86 -20.68 -25.44
CA PRO A 139 -9.75 -19.65 -24.91
C PRO A 139 -11.09 -19.58 -25.68
N GLU A 140 -12.17 -19.20 -25.00
CA GLU A 140 -13.43 -18.87 -25.67
C GLU A 140 -13.26 -17.59 -26.49
N GLY A 141 -13.55 -17.68 -27.80
CA GLY A 141 -13.33 -16.59 -28.76
C GLY A 141 -12.05 -16.68 -29.57
N ALA A 142 -11.16 -17.63 -29.26
CA ALA A 142 -9.94 -17.91 -30.01
C ALA A 142 -9.68 -19.43 -30.06
N ALA A 143 -10.59 -20.18 -30.69
CA ALA A 143 -10.52 -21.64 -30.80
C ALA A 143 -9.28 -22.15 -31.55
N ASP A 144 -8.75 -21.33 -32.45
CA ASP A 144 -7.53 -21.62 -33.21
C ASP A 144 -6.24 -21.43 -32.39
N TRP A 145 -6.36 -20.93 -31.16
CA TRP A 145 -5.23 -20.72 -30.26
C TRP A 145 -5.27 -21.69 -29.08
N ARG A 146 -4.16 -22.34 -28.80
CA ARG A 146 -4.01 -23.28 -27.71
C ARG A 146 -2.92 -22.82 -26.75
N LEU A 147 -3.20 -22.91 -25.45
CA LEU A 147 -2.18 -22.67 -24.42
C LEU A 147 -1.19 -23.86 -24.39
N LEU A 148 0.06 -23.60 -24.74
CA LEU A 148 1.11 -24.61 -24.88
C LEU A 148 1.91 -24.77 -23.60
N GLU A 149 2.33 -23.67 -22.98
CA GLU A 149 3.08 -23.68 -21.72
C GLU A 149 2.70 -22.49 -20.84
N VAL A 150 2.65 -22.73 -19.53
CA VAL A 150 2.46 -21.69 -18.51
C VAL A 150 3.74 -21.52 -17.67
N GLN A 151 4.36 -20.35 -17.77
CA GLN A 151 5.55 -19.93 -17.04
C GLN A 151 5.18 -18.90 -15.95
N PRO A 152 6.03 -18.66 -14.92
CA PRO A 152 5.70 -17.78 -13.80
C PRO A 152 5.28 -16.35 -14.19
N ARG A 153 5.74 -15.85 -15.33
CA ARG A 153 5.44 -14.51 -15.86
C ARG A 153 5.01 -14.47 -17.32
N ARG A 154 4.88 -15.63 -17.98
CA ARG A 154 4.54 -15.72 -19.40
C ARG A 154 3.63 -16.91 -19.65
N ALA A 155 2.80 -16.82 -20.68
CA ALA A 155 2.03 -17.95 -21.19
C ALA A 155 2.28 -18.05 -22.70
N LEU A 156 2.72 -19.23 -23.16
CA LEU A 156 2.98 -19.49 -24.57
C LEU A 156 1.72 -20.06 -25.19
N PHE A 157 1.24 -19.41 -26.24
CA PHE A 157 0.12 -19.86 -27.06
C PHE A 157 0.62 -20.30 -28.42
N GLU A 158 -0.02 -21.30 -29.01
CA GLU A 158 0.22 -21.74 -30.38
C GLU A 158 -1.06 -21.54 -31.19
N GLY A 159 -0.95 -20.93 -32.36
CA GLY A 159 -2.08 -20.68 -33.24
C GLY A 159 -1.68 -20.67 -34.72
N PRO A 160 -2.60 -20.26 -35.61
CA PRO A 160 -2.40 -20.33 -37.07
C PRO A 160 -1.25 -19.43 -37.57
N GLY A 161 -0.79 -18.47 -36.74
CA GLY A 161 0.35 -17.59 -37.00
C GLY A 161 1.65 -18.02 -36.32
N GLY A 162 1.69 -19.19 -35.67
CA GLY A 162 2.85 -19.67 -34.91
C GLY A 162 2.69 -19.55 -33.40
N GLN A 163 3.81 -19.48 -32.67
CA GLN A 163 3.83 -19.35 -31.22
C GLN A 163 3.83 -17.89 -30.79
N LEU A 164 2.93 -17.52 -29.87
CA LEU A 164 2.82 -16.19 -29.29
C LEU A 164 2.99 -16.27 -27.77
N ALA A 165 3.98 -15.53 -27.25
CA ALA A 165 4.19 -15.43 -25.81
C ALA A 165 3.45 -14.19 -25.25
N LEU A 166 2.46 -14.41 -24.40
CA LEU A 166 1.81 -13.34 -23.64
C LEU A 166 2.53 -13.14 -22.31
N GLU A 167 2.93 -11.90 -22.01
CA GLU A 167 3.55 -11.55 -20.72
C GLU A 167 2.50 -11.12 -19.69
N LEU A 168 2.73 -11.50 -18.43
CA LEU A 168 1.85 -11.17 -17.32
C LEU A 168 1.88 -9.66 -17.06
N ARG A 169 0.72 -9.01 -17.14
CA ARG A 169 0.61 -7.59 -16.80
C ARG A 169 0.79 -7.40 -15.29
N ALA A 170 1.98 -6.96 -14.89
CA ALA A 170 2.30 -6.68 -13.49
C ALA A 170 1.69 -5.34 -13.06
N PHE A 171 0.61 -5.39 -12.30
CA PHE A 171 0.14 -4.23 -11.53
C PHE A 171 0.90 -4.19 -10.20
N GLY A 172 2.13 -3.69 -10.25
CA GLY A 172 2.95 -3.50 -9.06
C GLY A 172 2.61 -2.20 -8.33
N VAL A 173 2.36 -2.29 -7.02
CA VAL A 173 2.70 -1.18 -6.11
C VAL A 173 4.23 -1.18 -6.00
N ALA A 174 4.88 -0.06 -6.31
CA ALA A 174 6.33 0.09 -6.20
C ALA A 174 6.80 -0.36 -4.80
N GLY A 175 7.52 -1.48 -4.71
CA GLY A 175 8.03 -1.99 -3.43
C GLY A 175 8.32 -3.49 -3.33
N SER A 176 7.95 -4.31 -4.32
CA SER A 176 8.45 -5.70 -4.36
C SER A 176 9.86 -5.71 -4.94
N ALA A 177 10.84 -5.90 -4.06
CA ALA A 177 12.26 -5.93 -4.35
C ALA A 177 12.58 -6.77 -5.59
N GLU A 178 13.30 -6.16 -6.54
CA GLU A 178 13.99 -6.90 -7.58
C GLU A 178 14.95 -7.93 -6.93
N PRO A 179 15.04 -9.16 -7.47
CA PRO A 179 16.08 -10.10 -7.07
C PRO A 179 17.41 -9.47 -7.43
N ARG A 180 18.16 -9.03 -6.41
CA ARG A 180 19.51 -8.53 -6.58
C ARG A 180 20.36 -9.68 -7.11
N ALA A 181 20.75 -9.58 -8.38
CA ALA A 181 21.73 -10.47 -8.97
C ALA A 181 23.03 -10.37 -8.16
N ASP A 182 23.50 -11.53 -7.72
CA ASP A 182 24.78 -11.72 -7.05
C ASP A 182 25.90 -11.40 -8.05
N ALA A 183 26.49 -10.21 -7.93
CA ALA A 183 27.75 -9.88 -8.57
C ALA A 183 28.78 -9.60 -7.48
N GLY A 184 29.42 -10.67 -7.01
CA GLY A 184 30.69 -10.58 -6.32
C GLY A 184 31.72 -9.96 -7.26
N THR A 185 32.19 -8.77 -6.93
CA THR A 185 33.48 -8.25 -7.41
C THR A 185 34.03 -7.37 -6.31
N SER A 186 34.95 -7.96 -5.57
CA SER A 186 35.96 -7.33 -4.74
C SER A 186 36.55 -6.11 -5.45
N ARG A 187 36.33 -4.91 -4.90
CA ARG A 187 37.13 -3.73 -5.25
C ARG A 187 38.23 -3.54 -4.21
N PRO A 188 39.49 -3.33 -4.62
CA PRO A 188 40.60 -3.20 -3.70
C PRO A 188 40.48 -1.93 -2.87
N MET A 189 40.84 -2.07 -1.60
CA MET A 189 41.09 -1.02 -0.62
C MET A 189 42.13 -0.03 -1.16
N VAL A 190 41.70 1.20 -1.43
CA VAL A 190 42.62 2.32 -1.65
C VAL A 190 42.86 2.98 -0.30
N LEU A 191 44.10 2.85 0.17
CA LEU A 191 44.64 3.49 1.36
C LEU A 191 44.70 5.03 1.14
N PRO A 192 44.26 5.87 2.11
CA PRO A 192 44.41 7.32 2.01
C PRO A 192 45.87 7.75 2.24
N PRO A 193 46.38 8.79 1.55
CA PRO A 193 47.68 9.38 1.87
C PRO A 193 47.62 10.17 3.20
N PRO A 194 48.71 10.20 4.00
CA PRO A 194 48.78 10.97 5.24
C PRO A 194 48.90 12.47 4.94
N GLN A 195 48.00 13.27 5.52
CA GLN A 195 48.12 14.73 5.55
C GLN A 195 48.97 15.14 6.77
N PRO A 196 49.96 16.04 6.59
CA PRO A 196 50.74 16.59 7.70
C PRO A 196 49.96 17.63 8.52
N ASP A 197 50.32 17.70 9.79
CA ASP A 197 49.81 18.55 10.86
C ASP A 197 49.72 20.06 10.52
N ALA A 198 48.62 20.70 10.94
CA ALA A 198 48.55 22.01 11.63
C ALA A 198 47.07 22.50 11.75
N PRO A 199 46.73 23.42 12.67
CA PRO A 199 46.51 23.19 14.09
C PRO A 199 45.04 23.37 14.50
N GLN A 200 44.67 22.73 15.61
CA GLN A 200 43.41 22.92 16.31
C GLN A 200 43.20 24.41 16.65
N VAL A 201 42.04 24.96 16.28
CA VAL A 201 41.53 26.21 16.84
C VAL A 201 40.30 25.90 17.67
N GLN A 202 40.55 25.38 18.87
CA GLN A 202 39.71 25.70 20.03
C GLN A 202 40.18 27.06 20.53
N ALA A 203 39.48 28.12 20.13
CA ALA A 203 39.62 29.44 20.71
C ALA A 203 38.22 30.04 20.92
N ALA A 204 38.09 30.74 22.03
CA ALA A 204 36.87 31.26 22.60
C ALA A 204 36.00 32.07 21.61
N ARG A 205 34.68 32.05 21.84
CA ARG A 205 33.76 33.06 21.31
C ARG A 205 34.12 34.41 21.92
N GLU A 206 35.10 35.09 21.35
CA GLU A 206 35.31 36.52 21.56
C GLU A 206 34.39 37.27 20.61
N ALA A 207 33.44 38.03 21.18
CA ALA A 207 32.58 38.92 20.41
C ALA A 207 33.48 39.92 19.67
N THR A 208 33.42 39.89 18.35
CA THR A 208 34.24 40.81 17.54
C THR A 208 33.73 42.25 17.73
N PRO A 209 34.57 43.28 17.64
CA PRO A 209 34.15 44.69 17.72
C PRO A 209 33.02 45.06 16.74
N ASP A 210 32.88 44.31 15.64
CA ASP A 210 31.81 44.46 14.66
C ASP A 210 30.45 43.96 15.14
N ASP A 211 30.41 42.98 16.05
CA ASP A 211 29.18 42.48 16.65
C ASP A 211 28.57 43.53 17.60
N ALA A 212 29.41 44.23 18.38
CA ALA A 212 28.98 45.32 19.26
C ALA A 212 28.33 46.47 18.46
N ARG A 213 28.93 46.85 17.32
CA ARG A 213 28.38 47.88 16.41
C ARG A 213 27.04 47.44 15.81
N ARG A 214 26.91 46.18 15.42
CA ARG A 214 25.63 45.61 14.92
C ARG A 214 24.54 45.63 15.99
N ILE A 215 24.88 45.37 17.25
CA ILE A 215 23.91 45.41 18.36
C ILE A 215 23.39 46.83 18.60
N ASP A 216 24.25 47.85 18.53
CA ASP A 216 23.83 49.25 18.73
C ASP A 216 22.98 49.79 17.57
N ASP A 217 23.28 49.39 16.32
CA ASP A 217 22.42 49.70 15.17
C ASP A 217 21.03 49.05 15.28
N ILE A 218 20.95 47.82 15.80
CA ILE A 218 19.68 47.13 16.05
C ILE A 218 18.88 47.87 17.13
N ARG A 219 19.51 48.31 18.22
CA ARG A 219 18.84 49.07 19.29
C ARG A 219 18.23 50.38 18.76
N ARG A 220 18.99 51.13 17.96
CA ARG A 220 18.51 52.39 17.33
C ARG A 220 17.29 52.16 16.44
N ARG A 221 17.28 51.09 15.64
CA ARG A 221 16.13 50.75 14.78
C ARG A 221 14.88 50.37 15.56
N ILE A 222 15.03 49.62 16.66
CA ILE A 222 13.90 49.20 17.50
C ILE A 222 13.27 50.41 18.21
N GLU A 223 14.09 51.34 18.70
CA GLU A 223 13.59 52.53 19.40
C GLU A 223 12.81 53.48 18.47
N ALA A 224 13.33 53.72 17.25
CA ALA A 224 12.64 54.50 16.23
C ALA A 224 11.29 53.89 15.83
N ARG A 225 11.26 52.55 15.63
CA ARG A 225 10.02 51.84 15.30
C ARG A 225 9.01 51.85 16.46
N ARG A 226 9.49 51.77 17.70
CA ARG A 226 8.63 51.82 18.90
C ARG A 226 8.00 53.20 19.09
N ALA A 227 8.71 54.28 18.76
CA ALA A 227 8.14 55.63 18.78
C ALA A 227 7.03 55.80 17.72
N GLN A 228 7.25 55.28 16.50
CA GLN A 228 6.22 55.28 15.45
C GLN A 228 4.97 54.50 15.86
N LEU A 229 5.14 53.33 16.48
CA LEU A 229 3.99 52.54 16.96
C LEU A 229 3.20 53.27 18.06
N ARG A 230 3.88 54.03 18.93
CA ARG A 230 3.20 54.84 19.94
C ARG A 230 2.41 55.99 19.34
N GLN A 231 2.91 56.61 18.26
CA GLN A 231 2.16 57.65 17.55
C GLN A 231 0.93 57.04 16.86
N GLN A 232 1.11 55.92 16.16
CA GLN A 232 0.02 55.22 15.46
C GLN A 232 -1.08 54.73 16.42
N ASN A 233 -0.72 54.26 17.62
CA ASN A 233 -1.70 53.89 18.63
C ASN A 233 -2.41 55.10 19.27
N GLN A 234 -1.77 56.27 19.33
CA GLN A 234 -2.42 57.51 19.79
C GLN A 234 -3.38 58.06 18.73
N ASP A 235 -2.99 58.05 17.45
CA ASP A 235 -3.86 58.46 16.35
C ASP A 235 -5.07 57.52 16.19
N ALA A 236 -4.88 56.21 16.45
CA ALA A 236 -5.98 55.24 16.48
C ALA A 236 -6.89 55.38 17.71
N GLY A 237 -6.38 55.94 18.81
CA GLY A 237 -7.14 56.23 20.03
C GLY A 237 -8.01 57.49 19.94
N ASP A 238 -7.60 58.48 19.14
CA ASP A 238 -8.30 59.77 18.99
C ASP A 238 -9.40 59.75 17.90
N GLY A 239 -9.52 58.66 17.14
CA GLY A 239 -10.58 58.44 16.15
C GLY A 239 -11.88 57.82 16.69
N GLY A 240 -11.92 57.45 17.98
CA GLY A 240 -13.01 56.69 18.61
C GLY A 240 -14.28 57.48 18.96
N GLY A 241 -14.71 58.41 18.10
CA GLY A 241 -15.76 59.36 18.49
C GLY A 241 -16.54 60.06 17.38
N ARG A 242 -16.82 59.46 16.23
CA ARG A 242 -17.96 59.89 15.38
C ARG A 242 -18.63 58.71 14.66
N LEU A 243 -19.82 58.34 15.17
CA LEU A 243 -20.80 57.52 14.46
C LEU A 243 -21.09 58.18 13.10
N ARG A 244 -20.74 57.49 12.01
CA ARG A 244 -21.08 57.91 10.64
C ARG A 244 -22.35 57.16 10.23
N PRO A 245 -23.48 57.84 9.98
CA PRO A 245 -24.74 57.17 9.63
C PRO A 245 -24.64 56.54 8.23
N LEU A 246 -25.15 55.30 8.13
CA LEU A 246 -25.41 54.58 6.89
C LEU A 246 -26.46 55.34 6.06
N SER A 247 -26.04 55.89 4.92
CA SER A 247 -26.96 56.26 3.83
C SER A 247 -26.22 56.14 2.50
N GLY A 248 -26.52 55.07 1.76
CA GLY A 248 -26.23 54.96 0.34
C GLY A 248 -27.51 55.31 -0.44
N PRO A 249 -27.45 56.16 -1.48
CA PRO A 249 -28.58 56.36 -2.35
C PRO A 249 -28.64 55.24 -3.40
N ALA A 250 -29.84 54.71 -3.57
CA ALA A 250 -30.22 53.91 -4.72
C ALA A 250 -30.24 54.79 -5.99
N ARG A 251 -29.41 54.44 -6.98
CA ARG A 251 -29.77 54.27 -8.38
C ARG A 251 -28.55 53.90 -9.22
#